data_AF-A0A1Y5TJM2-F1
#
_entry.id   AF-A0A1Y5TJM2-F1
#
_cell.length_a   1.000
_cell.length_b   1.000
_cell.length_c   1.000
_cell.angle_alpha   90.00
_cell.angle_beta   90.00
_cell.angle_gamma   90.00
#
_symmetry.space_group_name_H-M   'P 1'
#
loop_
_entity.id
_entity.type
_entity.pdbx_description
1 polymer ?
#
loop_
_entity_poly.entity_id
_entity_poly.type
_entity_poly.pdbx_seq_one_letter_code
_entity_poly.pdbx_strand_id
1 'polypeptide(L)'
;MFEVSEKNGGITVLALRGRRLPSPLYPALEALISRQIASHAAGIILDFSSLRRAEFSTFAALLEIYRAFDPRCRLAFCGLPPLPGFEESSHPITDWLPLYPDCKAALASPEFRPLRLADMQALVLAGARHPGPPSHNVPLSLLPVFGTSLLHGVLGALVSEGLVGITLDAGTNGAEIRDHARSAAISARGLTFYNNAHAPDEAGSALLALQRDLSLFDRETLVVFGHSHGLPPLADLIEAHRTSGADATFATASGLVPPAAPQDPEAQRPAFAGAAVFSSGALDGLACTPGRGLFSMLLPDMIRRGQTIRFAAFDEADGLVANSGVYFNVLRASLAKRLGTARSDGILIEPGAKVSRRARIEGPCFIGAGAEVAAGSHLAGPTIIEPGCTIGRGAEVSGSVLMSHLETARGGKLHNVIAAPAWKLPITPILPAGSRGEPPRLESAPAPAATQPTPMPAEPRLALP
;
A
#
# COMPACT_ATOMS: atom_id res chain seq x y z
N MET A 1 -12.03 -38.99 7.98
CA MET A 1 -13.25 -38.77 7.17
C MET A 1 -13.04 -37.58 6.28
N PHE A 2 -12.82 -36.40 6.83
CA PHE A 2 -12.05 -35.38 6.13
C PHE A 2 -10.64 -35.38 6.67
N GLU A 3 -9.67 -35.07 5.81
CA GLU A 3 -8.29 -34.85 6.20
C GLU A 3 -7.79 -33.54 5.66
N VAL A 4 -6.85 -32.93 6.37
CA VAL A 4 -6.16 -31.75 5.89
C VAL A 4 -5.40 -32.15 4.64
N SER A 5 -5.88 -31.68 3.48
CA SER A 5 -5.21 -31.90 2.21
C SER A 5 -4.17 -30.82 1.96
N GLU A 6 -4.49 -29.58 2.33
CA GLU A 6 -3.66 -28.40 2.09
C GLU A 6 -3.86 -27.37 3.20
N LYS A 7 -2.78 -26.66 3.54
CA LYS A 7 -2.84 -25.41 4.31
C LYS A 7 -2.29 -24.29 3.44
N ASN A 8 -3.09 -23.25 3.24
CA ASN A 8 -2.75 -22.12 2.38
C ASN A 8 -2.89 -20.81 3.20
N GLY A 9 -1.84 -20.51 3.97
CA GLY A 9 -1.89 -19.45 4.99
C GLY A 9 -2.91 -19.78 6.08
N GLY A 10 -3.81 -18.84 6.37
CA GLY A 10 -4.88 -19.02 7.36
C GLY A 10 -6.01 -19.94 6.90
N ILE A 11 -5.95 -20.52 5.70
CA ILE A 11 -6.98 -21.39 5.14
C ILE A 11 -6.58 -22.85 5.29
N THR A 12 -7.48 -23.67 5.83
CA THR A 12 -7.32 -25.12 5.85
C THR A 12 -8.30 -25.78 4.86
N VAL A 13 -7.76 -26.52 3.90
CA VAL A 13 -8.54 -27.33 2.97
C VAL A 13 -8.64 -28.74 3.54
N LEU A 14 -9.87 -29.24 3.61
CA LEU A 14 -10.21 -30.53 4.18
C LEU A 14 -10.86 -31.39 3.11
N ALA A 15 -10.18 -32.44 2.66
CA ALA A 15 -10.67 -33.33 1.61
C ALA A 15 -11.37 -34.56 2.19
N LEU A 16 -12.53 -34.91 1.60
CA LEU A 16 -13.28 -36.11 1.96
C LEU A 16 -12.49 -37.38 1.56
N ARG A 17 -12.11 -38.17 2.57
CA ARG A 17 -11.63 -39.55 2.42
C ARG A 17 -12.79 -40.49 2.12
N GLY A 18 -12.83 -40.95 0.88
CA GLY A 18 -13.78 -41.96 0.41
C GLY A 18 -14.89 -41.38 -0.45
N ARG A 19 -15.80 -42.25 -0.91
CA ARG A 19 -16.88 -41.89 -1.86
C ARG A 19 -18.26 -41.74 -1.22
N ARG A 20 -18.33 -41.81 0.11
CA ARG A 20 -19.58 -41.76 0.89
C ARG A 20 -19.38 -40.90 2.12
N LEU A 21 -20.42 -40.18 2.49
CA LEU A 21 -20.48 -39.43 3.73
C LEU A 21 -20.89 -40.35 4.88
N PRO A 22 -20.39 -40.11 6.10
CA PRO A 22 -20.89 -40.79 7.29
C PRO A 22 -22.36 -40.48 7.57
N SER A 23 -22.98 -41.30 8.41
CA SER A 23 -24.19 -40.92 9.14
C SER A 23 -23.93 -41.10 10.63
N PRO A 24 -24.22 -40.10 11.50
CA PRO A 24 -24.72 -38.76 11.18
C PRO A 24 -23.60 -37.80 10.71
N LEU A 25 -23.89 -36.96 9.71
CA LEU A 25 -22.92 -36.05 9.09
C LEU A 25 -22.66 -34.79 9.93
N TYR A 26 -23.71 -34.21 10.50
CA TYR A 26 -23.63 -32.95 11.24
C TYR A 26 -22.62 -33.00 12.41
N PRO A 27 -22.70 -33.96 13.36
CA PRO A 27 -21.80 -33.97 14.53
C PRO A 27 -20.33 -34.23 14.14
N ALA A 28 -20.13 -34.97 13.05
CA ALA A 28 -18.80 -35.27 12.53
C ALA A 28 -18.13 -34.03 11.92
N LEU A 29 -18.88 -33.24 11.15
CA LEU A 29 -18.38 -32.00 10.55
C LEU A 29 -18.20 -30.90 11.60
N GLU A 30 -19.13 -30.74 12.54
CA GLU A 30 -19.04 -29.79 13.65
C GLU A 30 -17.74 -30.02 14.47
N ALA A 31 -17.52 -31.25 14.94
CA ALA A 31 -16.31 -31.59 15.70
C ALA A 31 -15.00 -31.39 14.91
N LEU A 32 -15.06 -31.47 13.58
CA LEU A 32 -13.90 -31.29 12.73
C LEU A 32 -13.60 -29.81 12.48
N ILE A 33 -14.65 -29.02 12.21
CA ILE A 33 -14.60 -27.57 12.09
C ILE A 33 -14.10 -26.94 13.39
N SER A 34 -14.69 -27.30 14.55
CA SER A 34 -14.30 -26.73 15.84
C SER A 34 -12.83 -26.98 16.15
N ARG A 35 -12.28 -28.12 15.72
CA ARG A 35 -10.83 -28.41 15.83
C ARG A 35 -9.98 -27.47 14.99
N GLN A 36 -10.40 -27.13 13.77
CA GLN A 36 -9.65 -26.20 12.92
C GLN A 36 -9.72 -24.77 13.43
N ILE A 37 -10.89 -24.34 13.94
CA ILE A 37 -11.05 -23.04 14.59
C ILE A 37 -10.13 -22.94 15.83
N ALA A 38 -10.07 -23.99 16.65
CA ALA A 38 -9.15 -24.04 17.79
C ALA A 38 -7.67 -23.98 17.36
N SER A 39 -7.35 -24.44 16.15
CA SER A 39 -6.02 -24.28 15.55
C SER A 39 -5.79 -22.95 14.81
N HIS A 40 -6.67 -21.95 15.04
CA HIS A 40 -6.59 -20.60 14.48
C HIS A 40 -6.80 -20.50 12.95
N ALA A 41 -7.50 -21.46 12.34
CA ALA A 41 -7.87 -21.33 10.93
C ALA A 41 -8.82 -20.13 10.72
N ALA A 42 -8.40 -19.17 9.91
CA ALA A 42 -9.21 -18.02 9.51
C ALA A 42 -10.25 -18.41 8.43
N GLY A 43 -9.95 -19.43 7.63
CA GLY A 43 -10.86 -20.00 6.63
C GLY A 43 -10.79 -21.53 6.58
N ILE A 44 -11.91 -22.15 6.25
CA ILE A 44 -12.06 -23.59 6.09
C ILE A 44 -12.76 -23.87 4.77
N ILE A 45 -12.16 -24.73 3.95
CA ILE A 45 -12.76 -25.21 2.71
C ILE A 45 -12.97 -26.72 2.83
N LEU A 46 -14.21 -27.18 2.73
CA LEU A 46 -14.55 -28.60 2.71
C LEU A 46 -14.63 -29.08 1.26
N ASP A 47 -13.74 -29.99 0.88
CA ASP A 47 -13.65 -30.56 -0.46
C ASP A 47 -14.39 -31.90 -0.55
N PHE A 48 -15.46 -31.89 -1.35
CA PHE A 48 -16.32 -33.03 -1.65
C PHE A 48 -16.06 -33.62 -3.04
N SER A 49 -14.99 -33.24 -3.74
CA SER A 49 -14.72 -33.68 -5.13
C SER A 49 -14.65 -35.21 -5.30
N SER A 50 -14.39 -35.96 -4.21
CA SER A 50 -14.40 -37.43 -4.19
C SER A 50 -15.79 -38.06 -4.05
N LEU A 51 -16.82 -37.27 -3.75
CA LEU A 51 -18.20 -37.70 -3.54
C LEU A 51 -18.91 -37.95 -4.89
N ARG A 52 -19.46 -39.15 -5.06
CA ARG A 52 -20.15 -39.52 -6.32
C ARG A 52 -21.59 -39.03 -6.41
N ARG A 53 -22.28 -38.95 -5.28
CA ARG A 53 -23.69 -38.56 -5.17
C ARG A 53 -23.90 -37.85 -3.85
N ALA A 54 -24.64 -36.76 -3.88
CA ALA A 54 -25.13 -36.07 -2.71
C ALA A 54 -26.64 -36.30 -2.58
N GLU A 55 -27.11 -36.48 -1.36
CA GLU A 55 -28.53 -36.63 -1.04
C GLU A 55 -29.06 -35.32 -0.43
N PHE A 56 -30.37 -35.16 -0.35
CA PHE A 56 -31.00 -34.01 0.33
C PHE A 56 -30.52 -33.85 1.78
N SER A 57 -30.28 -34.97 2.46
CA SER A 57 -29.73 -35.00 3.82
C SER A 57 -28.34 -34.37 3.90
N THR A 58 -27.53 -34.47 2.84
CA THR A 58 -26.22 -33.81 2.74
C THR A 58 -26.39 -32.29 2.74
N PHE A 59 -27.17 -31.76 1.82
CA PHE A 59 -27.37 -30.31 1.70
C PHE A 59 -28.04 -29.71 2.94
N ALA A 60 -28.99 -30.41 3.55
CA ALA A 60 -29.61 -30.00 4.80
C ALA A 60 -28.58 -29.88 5.93
N ALA A 61 -27.68 -30.88 6.08
CA ALA A 61 -26.61 -30.82 7.07
C ALA A 61 -25.61 -29.69 6.80
N LEU A 62 -25.25 -29.44 5.54
CA LEU A 62 -24.35 -28.34 5.18
C LEU A 62 -24.96 -26.97 5.48
N LEU A 63 -26.24 -26.77 5.16
CA LEU A 63 -27.00 -25.57 5.51
C LEU A 63 -27.07 -25.36 7.02
N GLU A 64 -27.35 -26.43 7.77
CA GLU A 64 -27.44 -26.37 9.23
C GLU A 64 -26.10 -25.98 9.86
N ILE A 65 -25.00 -26.59 9.38
CA ILE A 65 -23.63 -26.24 9.81
C ILE A 65 -23.32 -24.79 9.46
N TYR A 66 -23.57 -24.36 8.22
CA TYR A 66 -23.25 -23.01 7.78
C TYR A 66 -24.01 -21.95 8.59
N ARG A 67 -25.28 -22.20 8.97
CA ARG A 67 -26.06 -21.29 9.81
C ARG A 67 -25.64 -21.29 11.27
N ALA A 68 -25.21 -22.44 11.80
CA ALA A 68 -24.69 -22.54 13.16
C ALA A 68 -23.22 -22.07 13.30
N PHE A 69 -22.56 -21.81 12.17
CA PHE A 69 -21.13 -21.53 12.10
C PHE A 69 -20.75 -20.17 12.69
N ASP A 70 -19.57 -20.11 13.33
CA ASP A 70 -19.03 -18.87 13.88
C ASP A 70 -18.61 -17.91 12.75
N PRO A 71 -19.19 -16.70 12.64
CA PRO A 71 -18.90 -15.75 11.56
C PRO A 71 -17.46 -15.20 11.59
N ARG A 72 -16.65 -15.51 12.63
CA ARG A 72 -15.24 -15.14 12.71
C ARG A 72 -14.33 -15.98 11.81
N CYS A 73 -14.75 -17.17 11.42
CA CYS A 73 -14.08 -18.01 10.44
C CYS A 73 -14.90 -17.98 9.14
N ARG A 74 -14.27 -18.14 7.96
CA ARG A 74 -15.02 -18.34 6.70
C ARG A 74 -15.13 -19.82 6.40
N LEU A 75 -16.33 -20.29 6.03
CA LEU A 75 -16.57 -21.68 5.64
C LEU A 75 -17.06 -21.72 4.20
N ALA A 76 -16.45 -22.56 3.37
CA ALA A 76 -16.89 -22.84 2.00
C ALA A 76 -16.85 -24.32 1.68
N PHE A 77 -17.55 -24.68 0.61
CA PHE A 77 -17.69 -26.06 0.16
C PHE A 77 -17.31 -26.14 -1.34
N CYS A 78 -16.41 -27.05 -1.72
CA CYS A 78 -16.03 -27.29 -3.11
C CYS A 78 -16.41 -28.69 -3.59
N GLY A 79 -16.64 -28.85 -4.90
CA GLY A 79 -16.74 -30.15 -5.55
C GLY A 79 -17.98 -30.97 -5.20
N LEU A 80 -19.07 -30.33 -4.76
CA LEU A 80 -20.33 -31.02 -4.47
C LEU A 80 -21.03 -31.45 -5.76
N PRO A 81 -21.38 -32.75 -5.93
CA PRO A 81 -22.16 -33.19 -7.07
C PRO A 81 -23.59 -32.61 -7.02
N PRO A 82 -24.23 -32.37 -8.17
CA PRO A 82 -25.58 -31.83 -8.23
C PRO A 82 -26.57 -32.78 -7.56
N LEU A 83 -27.63 -32.20 -6.99
CA LEU A 83 -28.74 -32.96 -6.39
C LEU A 83 -29.48 -33.75 -7.48
N PRO A 84 -29.72 -35.07 -7.30
CA PRO A 84 -30.47 -35.85 -8.26
C PRO A 84 -31.90 -35.30 -8.42
N GLY A 85 -32.27 -34.94 -9.65
CA GLY A 85 -33.59 -34.38 -9.99
C GLY A 85 -33.64 -32.86 -10.12
N PHE A 86 -32.50 -32.16 -10.01
CA PHE A 86 -32.39 -30.72 -10.21
C PHE A 86 -31.31 -30.40 -11.27
N GLU A 87 -31.63 -29.53 -12.24
CA GLU A 87 -30.69 -29.07 -13.27
C GLU A 87 -29.83 -27.89 -12.76
N GLU A 88 -28.63 -27.73 -13.34
CA GLU A 88 -27.53 -26.84 -12.90
C GLU A 88 -27.87 -25.34 -12.82
N SER A 89 -29.00 -24.87 -13.37
CA SER A 89 -29.17 -23.45 -13.70
C SER A 89 -30.04 -22.62 -12.73
N SER A 90 -30.56 -23.16 -11.62
CA SER A 90 -31.22 -22.33 -10.59
C SER A 90 -31.57 -23.11 -9.32
N HIS A 91 -30.71 -23.05 -8.31
CA HIS A 91 -30.96 -23.62 -7.00
C HIS A 91 -31.13 -22.51 -5.94
N PRO A 92 -32.29 -22.41 -5.25
CA PRO A 92 -32.47 -21.47 -4.13
C PRO A 92 -31.54 -21.75 -2.94
N ILE A 93 -31.09 -23.01 -2.80
CA ILE A 93 -30.20 -23.47 -1.72
C ILE A 93 -28.73 -23.21 -2.03
N THR A 94 -28.32 -23.22 -3.31
CA THR A 94 -26.94 -22.91 -3.70
C THR A 94 -26.66 -21.42 -3.55
N ASP A 95 -27.69 -20.57 -3.64
CA ASP A 95 -27.56 -19.13 -3.37
C ASP A 95 -27.29 -18.84 -1.88
N TRP A 96 -27.56 -19.79 -0.99
CA TRP A 96 -27.41 -19.64 0.46
C TRP A 96 -26.15 -20.30 1.02
N LEU A 97 -25.42 -21.06 0.20
CA LEU A 97 -24.18 -21.72 0.57
C LEU A 97 -23.04 -21.24 -0.33
N PRO A 98 -21.86 -20.90 0.23
CA PRO A 98 -20.67 -20.59 -0.55
C PRO A 98 -20.11 -21.86 -1.21
N LEU A 99 -20.70 -22.21 -2.35
CA LEU A 99 -20.39 -23.39 -3.15
C LEU A 99 -19.51 -23.00 -4.33
N TYR A 100 -18.40 -23.72 -4.48
CA TYR A 100 -17.46 -23.54 -5.57
C TYR A 100 -17.31 -24.84 -6.37
N PRO A 101 -17.03 -24.76 -7.68
CA PRO A 101 -16.85 -25.94 -8.52
C PRO A 101 -15.68 -26.80 -8.06
N ASP A 102 -14.57 -26.15 -7.69
CA ASP A 102 -13.38 -26.78 -7.15
C ASP A 102 -12.74 -25.88 -6.10
N CYS A 103 -11.72 -26.40 -5.41
CA CYS A 103 -11.08 -25.68 -4.34
C CYS A 103 -10.13 -24.58 -4.86
N LYS A 104 -9.69 -24.65 -6.13
CA LYS A 104 -8.93 -23.57 -6.76
C LYS A 104 -9.80 -22.32 -6.97
N ALA A 105 -11.03 -22.51 -7.42
CA ALA A 105 -12.03 -21.46 -7.54
C ALA A 105 -12.42 -20.87 -6.16
N ALA A 106 -12.54 -21.72 -5.14
CA ALA A 106 -12.78 -21.27 -3.77
C ALA A 106 -11.61 -20.40 -3.25
N LEU A 107 -10.36 -20.85 -3.41
CA LEU A 107 -9.16 -20.11 -2.99
C LEU A 107 -8.96 -18.79 -3.76
N ALA A 108 -9.40 -18.72 -5.02
CA ALA A 108 -9.34 -17.51 -5.84
C ALA A 108 -10.48 -16.52 -5.56
N SER A 109 -11.48 -16.91 -4.75
CA SER A 109 -12.63 -16.07 -4.48
C SER A 109 -12.27 -14.85 -3.61
N PRO A 110 -12.98 -13.72 -3.75
CA PRO A 110 -12.74 -12.51 -2.93
C PRO A 110 -12.88 -12.74 -1.43
N GLU A 111 -13.64 -13.75 -1.00
CA GLU A 111 -13.87 -14.06 0.41
C GLU A 111 -12.69 -14.80 1.05
N PHE A 112 -12.00 -15.63 0.29
CA PHE A 112 -10.89 -16.46 0.79
C PHE A 112 -9.53 -15.92 0.42
N ARG A 113 -9.39 -15.17 -0.68
CA ARG A 113 -8.12 -14.60 -1.12
C ARG A 113 -7.39 -13.82 -0.01
N PRO A 114 -8.05 -12.96 0.79
CA PRO A 114 -7.40 -12.25 1.89
C PRO A 114 -6.91 -13.19 3.01
N LEU A 115 -7.62 -14.28 3.27
CA LEU A 115 -7.28 -15.20 4.36
C LEU A 115 -5.99 -15.98 4.12
N ARG A 116 -5.53 -16.04 2.85
CA ARG A 116 -4.23 -16.61 2.50
C ARG A 116 -3.06 -15.90 3.17
N LEU A 117 -3.24 -14.64 3.58
CA LEU A 117 -2.19 -13.81 4.17
C LEU A 117 -2.34 -13.62 5.68
N ALA A 118 -3.39 -14.18 6.31
CA ALA A 118 -3.69 -13.96 7.72
C ALA A 118 -2.56 -14.36 8.67
N ASP A 119 -1.85 -15.45 8.36
CA ASP A 119 -0.71 -15.96 9.14
C ASP A 119 0.64 -15.34 8.73
N MET A 120 0.63 -14.47 7.73
CA MET A 120 1.85 -13.84 7.23
C MET A 120 2.21 -12.61 8.06
N GLN A 121 3.51 -12.45 8.29
CA GLN A 121 4.07 -11.24 8.86
C GLN A 121 4.38 -10.23 7.76
N ALA A 122 3.95 -8.99 7.96
CA ALA A 122 4.31 -7.87 7.10
C ALA A 122 5.12 -6.81 7.84
N LEU A 123 6.12 -6.29 7.15
CA LEU A 123 6.91 -5.13 7.52
C LEU A 123 6.57 -3.98 6.56
N VAL A 124 6.23 -2.81 7.10
CA VAL A 124 6.08 -1.58 6.34
C VAL A 124 7.22 -0.62 6.65
N LEU A 125 8.03 -0.28 5.65
CA LEU A 125 9.10 0.70 5.76
C LEU A 125 8.57 2.10 5.41
N ALA A 126 8.37 2.96 6.40
CA ALA A 126 7.79 4.29 6.25
C ALA A 126 8.79 5.45 6.47
N GLY A 127 10.06 5.15 6.73
CA GLY A 127 11.10 6.15 7.00
C GLY A 127 11.57 6.97 5.79
N ALA A 128 11.10 6.67 4.57
CA ALA A 128 11.58 7.31 3.34
C ALA A 128 11.27 8.82 3.28
N ARG A 129 12.19 9.62 2.71
CA ARG A 129 12.09 11.07 2.57
C ARG A 129 12.38 11.52 1.15
N HIS A 130 11.80 12.66 0.76
CA HIS A 130 12.19 13.33 -0.46
C HIS A 130 13.62 13.87 -0.30
N PRO A 131 14.50 13.74 -1.31
CA PRO A 131 15.87 14.27 -1.27
C PRO A 131 15.95 15.82 -1.38
N GLY A 132 14.93 16.54 -0.90
CA GLY A 132 14.86 18.01 -0.93
C GLY A 132 15.49 18.68 0.30
N PRO A 133 15.56 20.03 0.34
CA PRO A 133 16.10 20.76 1.49
C PRO A 133 15.40 20.37 2.81
N PRO A 134 16.07 20.40 3.98
CA PRO A 134 15.53 19.93 5.26
C PRO A 134 14.21 20.60 5.69
N SER A 135 13.89 21.78 5.16
CA SER A 135 12.60 22.47 5.35
C SER A 135 11.41 21.73 4.70
N HIS A 136 11.65 20.72 3.87
CA HIS A 136 10.65 19.89 3.17
C HIS A 136 10.43 18.56 3.91
N ASN A 137 10.47 18.62 5.25
CA ASN A 137 10.60 17.47 6.16
C ASN A 137 9.37 16.54 6.23
N VAL A 138 8.57 16.42 5.18
CA VAL A 138 7.43 15.49 5.14
C VAL A 138 7.92 14.10 4.74
N PRO A 139 7.69 13.05 5.54
CA PRO A 139 7.94 11.68 5.13
C PRO A 139 7.16 11.36 3.87
N LEU A 140 7.77 10.68 2.89
CA LEU A 140 7.08 10.35 1.63
C LEU A 140 5.79 9.55 1.89
N SER A 141 5.81 8.69 2.90
CA SER A 141 4.64 7.91 3.33
C SER A 141 3.46 8.77 3.83
N LEU A 142 3.71 10.00 4.29
CA LEU A 142 2.66 10.92 4.73
C LEU A 142 2.19 11.89 3.64
N LEU A 143 2.72 11.76 2.40
CA LEU A 143 2.22 12.57 1.29
C LEU A 143 0.73 12.28 1.03
N PRO A 144 -0.09 13.33 0.88
CA PRO A 144 -1.53 13.14 0.89
C PRO A 144 -2.12 12.78 -0.48
N VAL A 145 -3.02 11.80 -0.49
CA VAL A 145 -3.79 11.37 -1.65
C VAL A 145 -5.27 11.60 -1.34
N PHE A 146 -5.80 12.72 -1.84
CA PHE A 146 -7.20 13.17 -1.64
C PHE A 146 -7.67 13.13 -0.18
N GLY A 147 -6.94 13.79 0.72
CA GLY A 147 -7.29 13.86 2.14
C GLY A 147 -6.92 12.62 2.97
N THR A 148 -6.34 11.59 2.36
CA THR A 148 -5.67 10.47 3.06
C THR A 148 -4.18 10.50 2.79
N SER A 149 -3.35 9.58 3.31
CA SER A 149 -1.92 9.50 3.00
C SER A 149 -1.55 8.27 2.18
N LEU A 150 -0.39 8.26 1.53
CA LEU A 150 0.16 7.05 0.89
C LEU A 150 0.24 5.87 1.88
N LEU A 151 0.66 6.15 3.12
CA LEU A 151 0.70 5.16 4.19
C LEU A 151 -0.68 4.60 4.51
N HIS A 152 -1.71 5.45 4.53
CA HIS A 152 -3.10 5.01 4.70
C HIS A 152 -3.52 4.05 3.59
N GLY A 153 -3.18 4.37 2.33
CA GLY A 153 -3.46 3.50 1.19
C GLY A 153 -2.75 2.14 1.29
N VAL A 154 -1.46 2.13 1.65
CA VAL A 154 -0.67 0.91 1.83
C VAL A 154 -1.23 0.04 2.96
N LEU A 155 -1.48 0.62 4.13
CA LEU A 155 -2.03 -0.11 5.28
C LEU A 155 -3.46 -0.61 5.00
N GLY A 156 -4.28 0.21 4.33
CA GLY A 156 -5.62 -0.19 3.89
C GLY A 156 -5.57 -1.38 2.95
N ALA A 157 -4.64 -1.38 1.98
CA ALA A 157 -4.43 -2.50 1.07
C ALA A 157 -4.00 -3.78 1.81
N LEU A 158 -3.05 -3.69 2.75
CA LEU A 158 -2.62 -4.84 3.56
C LEU A 158 -3.77 -5.43 4.38
N VAL A 159 -4.57 -4.57 5.02
CA VAL A 159 -5.72 -5.02 5.83
C VAL A 159 -6.82 -5.60 4.94
N SER A 160 -7.09 -5.02 3.77
CA SER A 160 -8.07 -5.57 2.82
C SER A 160 -7.65 -6.94 2.28
N GLU A 161 -6.35 -7.18 2.19
CA GLU A 161 -5.74 -8.46 1.83
C GLU A 161 -5.59 -9.40 3.05
N GLY A 162 -6.20 -9.06 4.19
CA GLY A 162 -6.35 -9.96 5.34
C GLY A 162 -5.13 -10.06 6.26
N LEU A 163 -4.10 -9.24 6.08
CA LEU A 163 -2.94 -9.22 6.98
C LEU A 163 -3.30 -8.62 8.35
N VAL A 164 -2.87 -9.33 9.39
CA VAL A 164 -3.11 -8.99 10.80
C VAL A 164 -1.80 -8.56 11.48
N GLY A 165 -0.72 -9.32 11.29
CA GLY A 165 0.59 -9.04 11.89
C GLY A 165 1.41 -8.03 11.08
N ILE A 166 1.17 -6.73 11.30
CA ILE A 166 1.89 -5.65 10.60
C ILE A 166 2.86 -4.95 11.56
N THR A 167 4.14 -4.96 11.22
CA THR A 167 5.18 -4.14 11.86
C THR A 167 5.42 -2.90 11.00
N LEU A 168 5.23 -1.71 11.56
CA LEU A 168 5.50 -0.44 10.89
C LEU A 168 6.80 0.16 11.42
N ASP A 169 7.80 0.22 10.55
CA ASP A 169 9.06 0.88 10.81
C ASP A 169 9.00 2.34 10.35
N ALA A 170 8.93 3.25 11.34
CA ALA A 170 8.80 4.68 11.11
C ALA A 170 10.13 5.38 10.78
N GLY A 171 11.26 4.66 10.84
CA GLY A 171 12.59 5.25 10.71
C GLY A 171 12.81 6.42 11.67
N THR A 172 13.50 7.47 11.23
CA THR A 172 13.75 8.67 12.04
C THR A 172 12.51 9.52 12.36
N ASN A 173 11.34 9.18 11.84
CA ASN A 173 10.11 9.98 11.89
C ASN A 173 9.05 9.40 12.83
N GLY A 174 9.51 8.73 13.88
CA GLY A 174 8.70 7.92 14.79
C GLY A 174 7.47 8.57 15.38
N ALA A 175 7.50 9.87 15.66
CA ALA A 175 6.36 10.59 16.24
C ALA A 175 5.30 10.89 15.18
N GLU A 176 5.67 11.57 14.09
CA GLU A 176 4.74 11.98 13.03
C GLU A 176 4.02 10.79 12.38
N ILE A 177 4.77 9.74 12.03
CA ILE A 177 4.19 8.54 11.40
C ILE A 177 3.27 7.80 12.36
N ARG A 178 3.65 7.72 13.65
CA ARG A 178 2.85 7.04 14.67
C ARG A 178 1.56 7.79 14.97
N ASP A 179 1.63 9.11 15.10
CA ASP A 179 0.45 9.94 15.36
C ASP A 179 -0.52 9.90 14.18
N HIS A 180 0.00 9.93 12.95
CA HIS A 180 -0.80 9.77 11.73
C HIS A 180 -1.43 8.37 11.62
N ALA A 181 -0.66 7.29 11.86
CA ALA A 181 -1.18 5.93 11.80
C ALA A 181 -2.27 5.68 12.86
N ARG A 182 -2.14 6.30 14.05
CA ARG A 182 -3.16 6.24 15.12
C ARG A 182 -4.41 7.05 14.78
N SER A 183 -4.25 8.27 14.26
CA SER A 183 -5.39 9.15 13.91
C SER A 183 -6.17 8.66 12.71
N ALA A 184 -5.51 7.97 11.77
CA ALA A 184 -6.11 7.34 10.60
C ALA A 184 -7.04 6.16 10.92
N ALA A 185 -7.27 5.84 12.21
CA ALA A 185 -8.13 4.76 12.68
C ALA A 185 -7.86 3.42 11.97
N ILE A 186 -6.60 3.17 11.61
CA ILE A 186 -6.19 1.91 10.99
C ILE A 186 -6.23 0.87 12.10
N SER A 187 -7.41 0.30 12.32
CA SER A 187 -7.67 -0.81 13.23
C SER A 187 -7.11 -2.12 12.68
N ALA A 188 -5.89 -2.08 12.14
CA ALA A 188 -5.10 -3.28 11.97
C ALA A 188 -4.86 -3.84 13.38
N ARG A 189 -5.71 -4.80 13.78
CA ARG A 189 -5.49 -5.59 14.99
C ARG A 189 -4.09 -6.18 14.86
N GLY A 190 -3.12 -5.73 15.66
CA GLY A 190 -1.74 -6.23 15.60
C GLY A 190 -0.70 -5.29 14.99
N LEU A 191 -1.01 -3.99 14.79
CA LEU A 191 0.00 -3.02 14.35
C LEU A 191 1.07 -2.79 15.44
N THR A 192 2.30 -3.18 15.15
CA THR A 192 3.47 -2.96 16.02
C THR A 192 4.32 -1.84 15.45
N PHE A 193 4.71 -0.88 16.28
CA PHE A 193 5.56 0.23 15.85
C PHE A 193 7.02 -0.05 16.17
N TYR A 194 7.87 0.08 15.18
CA TYR A 194 9.32 0.08 15.33
C TYR A 194 9.88 1.45 14.93
N ASN A 195 10.89 1.90 15.64
CA ASN A 195 11.54 3.17 15.37
C ASN A 195 13.03 2.93 15.19
N ASN A 196 13.46 2.77 13.95
CA ASN A 196 14.88 2.66 13.65
C ASN A 196 15.55 4.05 13.63
N ALA A 197 16.85 4.12 13.87
CA ALA A 197 17.63 5.36 13.78
C ALA A 197 18.34 5.55 12.42
N HIS A 198 18.00 4.73 11.42
CA HIS A 198 18.64 4.71 10.12
C HIS A 198 18.10 5.80 9.19
N ALA A 199 18.96 6.25 8.30
CA ALA A 199 18.58 7.26 7.32
C ALA A 199 17.56 6.72 6.30
N PRO A 200 16.75 7.59 5.68
CA PRO A 200 15.66 7.21 4.77
C PRO A 200 16.06 6.35 3.56
N ASP A 201 17.30 6.45 3.10
CA ASP A 201 17.90 5.73 1.98
C ASP A 201 18.59 4.42 2.38
N GLU A 202 18.71 4.15 3.68
CA GLU A 202 19.35 2.98 4.25
C GLU A 202 18.38 1.81 4.50
N ALA A 203 17.49 1.55 3.53
CA ALA A 203 16.51 0.47 3.66
C ALA A 203 17.16 -0.90 3.97
N GLY A 204 18.36 -1.18 3.44
CA GLY A 204 19.10 -2.40 3.75
C GLY A 204 19.56 -2.46 5.21
N SER A 205 20.07 -1.35 5.76
CA SER A 205 20.43 -1.26 7.18
C SER A 205 19.20 -1.41 8.08
N ALA A 206 18.07 -0.79 7.71
CA ALA A 206 16.81 -0.93 8.42
C ALA A 206 16.34 -2.40 8.52
N LEU A 207 16.37 -3.13 7.40
CA LEU A 207 16.02 -4.56 7.39
C LEU A 207 16.95 -5.40 8.27
N LEU A 208 18.26 -5.13 8.23
CA LEU A 208 19.24 -5.83 9.06
C LEU A 208 19.12 -5.49 10.55
N ALA A 209 18.78 -4.26 10.90
CA ALA A 209 18.49 -3.85 12.27
C ALA A 209 17.23 -4.54 12.80
N LEU A 210 16.17 -4.60 11.99
CA LEU A 210 14.95 -5.34 12.32
C LEU A 210 15.20 -6.84 12.48
N GLN A 211 16.08 -7.44 11.67
CA GLN A 211 16.49 -8.83 11.88
C GLN A 211 17.23 -9.00 13.21
N ARG A 212 18.20 -8.14 13.51
CA ARG A 212 18.97 -8.20 14.76
C ARG A 212 18.10 -8.02 16.00
N ASP A 213 17.17 -7.06 15.95
CA ASP A 213 16.44 -6.59 17.13
C ASP A 213 15.13 -7.34 17.37
N LEU A 214 14.49 -7.84 16.30
CA LEU A 214 13.17 -8.50 16.37
C LEU A 214 13.15 -9.92 15.79
N SER A 215 14.25 -10.43 15.22
CA SER A 215 14.26 -11.72 14.51
C SER A 215 13.16 -11.81 13.45
N LEU A 216 12.87 -10.67 12.80
CA LEU A 216 11.70 -10.53 11.94
C LEU A 216 11.73 -11.53 10.77
N PHE A 217 12.92 -11.84 10.25
CA PHE A 217 13.16 -12.74 9.11
C PHE A 217 13.43 -14.18 9.52
N ASP A 218 13.22 -14.58 10.78
CA ASP A 218 13.19 -16.00 11.19
C ASP A 218 11.93 -16.73 10.66
N ARG A 219 11.08 -15.99 9.95
CA ARG A 219 9.89 -16.45 9.23
C ARG A 219 9.81 -15.75 7.88
N GLU A 220 9.09 -16.34 6.94
CA GLU A 220 8.76 -15.70 5.65
C GLU A 220 8.07 -14.36 5.91
N THR A 221 8.64 -13.27 5.37
CA THR A 221 8.22 -11.89 5.68
C THR A 221 7.95 -11.11 4.42
N LEU A 222 6.77 -10.48 4.36
CA LEU A 222 6.41 -9.51 3.34
C LEU A 222 6.96 -8.13 3.73
N VAL A 223 7.79 -7.52 2.90
CA VAL A 223 8.30 -6.16 3.07
C VAL A 223 7.61 -5.23 2.08
N VAL A 224 6.96 -4.19 2.58
CA VAL A 224 6.28 -3.18 1.77
C VAL A 224 6.82 -1.78 2.10
N PHE A 225 6.97 -0.94 1.10
CA PHE A 225 7.39 0.43 1.28
C PHE A 225 6.17 1.33 1.46
N GLY A 226 6.13 2.10 2.55
CA GLY A 226 4.96 2.93 2.91
C GLY A 226 4.70 4.11 1.97
N HIS A 227 5.53 4.31 0.94
CA HIS A 227 5.36 5.32 -0.10
C HIS A 227 5.05 4.69 -1.47
N SER A 228 4.52 3.47 -1.46
CA SER A 228 4.01 2.80 -2.66
C SER A 228 2.62 3.31 -3.00
N HIS A 229 2.32 3.39 -4.29
CA HIS A 229 0.96 3.53 -4.79
C HIS A 229 0.64 2.31 -5.67
N GLY A 230 -0.55 1.74 -5.56
CA GLY A 230 -0.93 0.57 -6.35
C GLY A 230 -0.02 -0.63 -6.09
N LEU A 231 -0.16 -1.28 -4.94
CA LEU A 231 0.59 -2.50 -4.62
C LEU A 231 0.24 -3.62 -5.61
N PRO A 232 1.19 -4.51 -5.94
CA PRO A 232 0.89 -5.71 -6.71
C PRO A 232 -0.10 -6.61 -5.95
N PRO A 233 -0.78 -7.54 -6.63
CA PRO A 233 -1.57 -8.57 -5.96
C PRO A 233 -0.67 -9.41 -5.03
N LEU A 234 -0.75 -9.14 -3.73
CA LEU A 234 0.21 -9.63 -2.73
C LEU A 234 0.20 -11.16 -2.62
N ALA A 235 -1.00 -11.77 -2.67
CA ALA A 235 -1.14 -13.22 -2.68
C ALA A 235 -0.39 -13.88 -3.84
N ASP A 236 -0.44 -13.26 -5.03
CA ASP A 236 0.20 -13.78 -6.24
C ASP A 236 1.72 -13.59 -6.17
N LEU A 237 2.20 -12.48 -5.58
CA LEU A 237 3.63 -12.27 -5.28
C LEU A 237 4.19 -13.34 -4.35
N ILE A 238 3.46 -13.69 -3.29
CA ILE A 238 3.88 -14.70 -2.31
C ILE A 238 3.86 -16.08 -2.93
N GLU A 239 2.85 -16.39 -3.74
CA GLU A 239 2.80 -17.63 -4.49
C GLU A 239 3.99 -17.74 -5.45
N ALA A 240 4.27 -16.68 -6.22
CA ALA A 240 5.44 -16.62 -7.10
C ALA A 240 6.76 -16.80 -6.34
N HIS A 241 6.88 -16.23 -5.13
CA HIS A 241 8.03 -16.44 -4.26
C HIS A 241 8.18 -17.91 -3.86
N ARG A 242 7.14 -18.51 -3.28
CA ARG A 242 7.15 -19.90 -2.83
C ARG A 242 7.42 -20.89 -3.95
N THR A 243 6.81 -20.70 -5.12
CA THR A 243 7.06 -21.56 -6.29
C THR A 243 8.49 -21.42 -6.81
N SER A 244 9.09 -20.23 -6.68
CA SER A 244 10.46 -20.02 -7.16
C SER A 244 11.54 -20.59 -6.24
N GLY A 245 11.26 -20.76 -4.95
CA GLY A 245 12.26 -21.13 -3.96
C GLY A 245 13.39 -20.10 -3.78
N ALA A 246 13.17 -18.85 -4.21
CA ALA A 246 14.15 -17.78 -4.06
C ALA A 246 14.25 -17.32 -2.59
N ASP A 247 15.40 -16.82 -2.18
CA ASP A 247 15.59 -16.23 -0.85
C ASP A 247 14.92 -14.85 -0.73
N ALA A 248 14.82 -14.13 -1.85
CA ALA A 248 14.06 -12.91 -1.93
C ALA A 248 13.38 -12.74 -3.30
N THR A 249 12.11 -12.35 -3.30
CA THR A 249 11.35 -12.03 -4.52
C THR A 249 10.85 -10.61 -4.47
N PHE A 250 11.20 -9.80 -5.46
CA PHE A 250 10.82 -8.40 -5.59
C PHE A 250 9.74 -8.24 -6.65
N ALA A 251 8.67 -7.54 -6.32
CA ALA A 251 7.68 -7.15 -7.31
C ALA A 251 8.21 -6.01 -8.20
N THR A 252 7.92 -6.08 -9.49
CA THR A 252 8.27 -5.05 -10.46
C THR A 252 7.06 -4.70 -11.31
N ALA A 253 6.91 -3.44 -11.71
CA ALA A 253 5.91 -3.05 -12.70
C ALA A 253 6.26 -3.65 -14.07
N SER A 254 5.28 -4.23 -14.77
CA SER A 254 5.47 -4.76 -16.12
C SER A 254 5.79 -3.66 -17.15
N GLY A 255 6.60 -3.99 -18.15
CA GLY A 255 6.90 -3.10 -19.30
C GLY A 255 8.16 -2.24 -19.17
N LEU A 256 8.85 -2.26 -18.03
CA LEU A 256 10.18 -1.66 -17.86
C LEU A 256 11.24 -2.76 -17.90
N VAL A 257 11.82 -2.97 -19.08
CA VAL A 257 12.92 -3.92 -19.31
C VAL A 257 14.11 -3.55 -18.42
N PRO A 258 14.67 -4.46 -17.60
CA PRO A 258 15.95 -4.21 -16.95
C PRO A 258 17.02 -4.02 -18.03
N PRO A 259 17.79 -2.93 -18.04
CA PRO A 259 18.74 -2.68 -19.11
C PRO A 259 19.79 -3.79 -19.17
N ALA A 260 20.06 -4.25 -20.39
CA ALA A 260 21.12 -5.21 -20.67
C ALA A 260 22.49 -4.58 -20.36
N ALA A 261 23.24 -5.23 -19.46
CA ALA A 261 24.63 -4.97 -19.09
C ALA A 261 24.96 -3.71 -18.25
N PRO A 262 26.06 -3.77 -17.45
CA PRO A 262 26.32 -2.87 -16.33
C PRO A 262 27.17 -1.67 -16.72
N GLN A 263 26.55 -0.50 -16.79
CA GLN A 263 27.29 0.77 -16.88
C GLN A 263 26.81 1.82 -15.86
N ASP A 264 25.68 1.61 -15.17
CA ASP A 264 25.21 2.52 -14.13
C ASP A 264 24.32 1.82 -13.08
N PRO A 265 24.72 1.73 -11.80
CA PRO A 265 23.94 1.09 -10.74
C PRO A 265 22.64 1.84 -10.38
N GLU A 266 22.47 3.12 -10.76
CA GLU A 266 21.18 3.81 -10.62
C GLU A 266 20.21 3.51 -11.77
N ALA A 267 20.72 3.32 -12.99
CA ALA A 267 19.91 2.97 -14.17
C ALA A 267 19.41 1.51 -14.15
N GLN A 268 19.97 0.67 -13.27
CA GLN A 268 19.63 -0.74 -13.10
C GLN A 268 18.56 -1.01 -12.05
N ARG A 269 17.93 0.00 -11.44
CA ARG A 269 16.81 -0.28 -10.52
C ARG A 269 15.68 -0.90 -11.34
N PRO A 270 15.35 -2.20 -11.17
CA PRO A 270 14.13 -2.72 -11.74
C PRO A 270 12.99 -1.85 -11.22
N ALA A 271 11.93 -1.66 -12.01
CA ALA A 271 10.80 -0.79 -11.69
C ALA A 271 10.06 -1.33 -10.45
N PHE A 272 10.65 -1.13 -9.29
CA PHE A 272 10.30 -1.83 -8.07
C PHE A 272 8.93 -1.37 -7.64
N ALA A 273 8.02 -2.34 -7.53
CA ALA A 273 6.61 -2.15 -7.25
C ALA A 273 6.32 -1.94 -5.75
N GLY A 274 7.35 -1.66 -4.95
CA GLY A 274 7.21 -1.32 -3.54
C GLY A 274 6.92 -2.50 -2.61
N ALA A 275 6.91 -3.74 -3.10
CA ALA A 275 6.72 -4.94 -2.30
C ALA A 275 7.76 -6.03 -2.63
N ALA A 276 8.25 -6.70 -1.59
CA ALA A 276 9.18 -7.82 -1.69
C ALA A 276 8.85 -8.89 -0.64
N VAL A 277 9.14 -10.15 -0.92
CA VAL A 277 8.99 -11.27 0.02
C VAL A 277 10.36 -11.86 0.27
N PHE A 278 10.69 -12.09 1.55
CA PHE A 278 11.93 -12.71 1.98
C PHE A 278 11.63 -14.06 2.63
N SER A 279 12.44 -15.07 2.28
CA SER A 279 12.35 -16.39 2.89
C SER A 279 12.82 -16.34 4.36
N SER A 280 12.46 -17.38 5.11
CA SER A 280 12.97 -17.58 6.46
C SER A 280 14.50 -17.70 6.44
N GLY A 281 15.18 -16.90 7.27
CA GLY A 281 16.64 -16.85 7.37
C GLY A 281 17.33 -16.12 6.21
N ALA A 282 16.57 -15.45 5.32
CA ALA A 282 17.14 -14.76 4.16
C ALA A 282 18.20 -13.71 4.54
N LEU A 283 18.12 -13.13 5.74
CA LEU A 283 19.05 -12.10 6.20
C LEU A 283 20.09 -12.61 7.22
N ASP A 284 20.14 -13.93 7.47
CA ASP A 284 20.94 -14.48 8.56
C ASP A 284 22.44 -14.31 8.35
N GLY A 285 23.10 -13.91 9.45
CA GLY A 285 24.54 -13.67 9.50
C GLY A 285 25.02 -12.49 8.66
N LEU A 286 24.14 -11.70 8.03
CA LEU A 286 24.53 -10.48 7.33
C LEU A 286 24.88 -9.38 8.34
N ALA A 287 25.97 -8.65 8.10
CA ALA A 287 26.41 -7.60 9.02
C ALA A 287 25.51 -6.37 8.95
N CYS A 288 24.91 -6.01 10.09
CA CYS A 288 24.17 -4.77 10.27
C CYS A 288 25.15 -3.59 10.43
N THR A 289 25.53 -2.97 9.31
CA THR A 289 26.27 -1.70 9.31
C THR A 289 25.36 -0.57 8.83
N PRO A 290 25.56 0.68 9.27
CA PRO A 290 24.86 1.85 8.72
C PRO A 290 25.23 2.10 7.25
N GLY A 291 24.45 2.92 6.55
CA GLY A 291 24.73 3.37 5.18
C GLY A 291 24.39 2.35 4.08
N ARG A 292 23.60 1.31 4.37
CA ARG A 292 23.32 0.24 3.40
C ARG A 292 21.99 0.44 2.72
N GLY A 293 22.03 0.80 1.44
CA GLY A 293 20.85 0.74 0.57
C GLY A 293 20.44 -0.70 0.25
N LEU A 294 19.14 -0.91 0.03
CA LEU A 294 18.58 -2.21 -0.34
C LEU A 294 19.23 -2.75 -1.63
N PHE A 295 19.10 -2.01 -2.73
CA PHE A 295 19.60 -2.46 -4.04
C PHE A 295 21.12 -2.28 -4.21
N SER A 296 21.70 -1.25 -3.60
CA SER A 296 23.12 -0.91 -3.79
C SER A 296 24.06 -1.78 -2.96
N MET A 297 23.61 -2.28 -1.81
CA MET A 297 24.48 -2.96 -0.84
C MET A 297 23.90 -4.28 -0.34
N LEU A 298 22.63 -4.33 0.07
CA LEU A 298 22.06 -5.56 0.66
C LEU A 298 21.91 -6.68 -0.38
N LEU A 299 21.27 -6.42 -1.52
CA LEU A 299 21.09 -7.47 -2.55
C LEU A 299 22.43 -7.98 -3.11
N PRO A 300 23.44 -7.14 -3.41
CA PRO A 300 24.76 -7.63 -3.80
C PRO A 300 25.42 -8.54 -2.76
N ASP A 301 25.23 -8.29 -1.45
CA ASP A 301 25.73 -9.19 -0.41
C ASP A 301 25.04 -10.54 -0.41
N MET A 302 23.71 -10.54 -0.57
CA MET A 302 22.92 -11.76 -0.66
C MET A 302 23.40 -12.62 -1.83
N ILE A 303 23.56 -12.02 -3.01
CA ILE A 303 24.09 -12.70 -4.22
C ILE A 303 25.49 -13.26 -3.96
N ARG A 304 26.39 -12.48 -3.33
CA ARG A 304 27.75 -12.94 -3.00
C ARG A 304 27.77 -14.14 -2.06
N ARG A 305 26.71 -14.34 -1.25
CA ARG A 305 26.54 -15.51 -0.39
C ARG A 305 25.88 -16.70 -1.09
N GLY A 306 25.60 -16.59 -2.38
CA GLY A 306 24.93 -17.64 -3.16
C GLY A 306 23.42 -17.68 -2.94
N GLN A 307 22.82 -16.64 -2.37
CA GLN A 307 21.37 -16.54 -2.22
C GLN A 307 20.72 -16.20 -3.57
N THR A 308 19.52 -16.71 -3.77
CA THR A 308 18.75 -16.54 -5.01
C THR A 308 17.80 -15.36 -4.88
N ILE A 309 17.91 -14.39 -5.79
CA ILE A 309 17.02 -13.23 -5.87
C ILE A 309 16.21 -13.30 -7.15
N ARG A 310 14.89 -13.10 -7.04
CA ARG A 310 13.95 -13.09 -8.17
C ARG A 310 13.23 -11.75 -8.28
N PHE A 311 12.94 -11.37 -9.52
CA PHE A 311 12.04 -10.25 -9.84
C PHE A 311 10.79 -10.81 -10.53
N ALA A 312 9.61 -10.44 -10.04
CA ALA A 312 8.32 -10.87 -10.56
C ALA A 312 7.54 -9.65 -11.07
N ALA A 313 7.13 -9.69 -12.33
CA ALA A 313 6.43 -8.57 -12.98
C ALA A 313 4.91 -8.63 -12.77
N PHE A 314 4.30 -7.48 -12.50
CA PHE A 314 2.86 -7.31 -12.32
C PHE A 314 2.38 -6.10 -13.11
N ASP A 315 1.29 -6.27 -13.87
CA ASP A 315 0.71 -5.21 -14.71
C ASP A 315 -0.03 -4.17 -13.86
N GLU A 316 -0.54 -4.59 -12.70
CA GLU A 316 -1.37 -3.78 -11.79
C GLU A 316 -0.56 -2.88 -10.85
N ALA A 317 0.78 -3.00 -10.86
CA ALA A 317 1.64 -2.26 -9.95
C ALA A 317 2.08 -0.90 -10.52
N ASP A 318 1.83 0.19 -9.79
CA ASP A 318 2.20 1.55 -10.23
C ASP A 318 3.64 1.94 -9.80
N GLY A 319 4.16 1.36 -8.71
CA GLY A 319 5.54 1.60 -8.24
C GLY A 319 5.69 2.50 -7.00
N LEU A 320 6.93 2.90 -6.74
CA LEU A 320 7.29 3.79 -5.63
C LEU A 320 7.13 5.28 -5.97
N VAL A 321 6.53 6.04 -5.06
CA VAL A 321 6.53 7.50 -5.12
C VAL A 321 7.87 8.05 -4.66
N ALA A 322 8.81 8.19 -5.61
CA ALA A 322 10.19 8.58 -5.31
C ALA A 322 10.46 10.10 -5.37
N ASN A 323 9.62 10.86 -6.09
CA ASN A 323 9.80 12.30 -6.29
C ASN A 323 8.47 13.02 -6.58
N SER A 324 8.51 14.36 -6.62
CA SER A 324 7.35 15.22 -6.87
C SER A 324 6.65 14.94 -8.22
N GLY A 325 7.39 14.58 -9.26
CA GLY A 325 6.85 14.23 -10.58
C GLY A 325 6.03 12.94 -10.57
N VAL A 326 6.58 11.88 -9.96
CA VAL A 326 5.87 10.59 -9.80
C VAL A 326 4.63 10.77 -8.94
N TYR A 327 4.76 11.50 -7.83
CA TYR A 327 3.64 11.80 -6.94
C TYR A 327 2.51 12.56 -7.67
N PHE A 328 2.86 13.59 -8.45
CA PHE A 328 1.87 14.33 -9.24
C PHE A 328 1.16 13.44 -10.26
N ASN A 329 1.88 12.54 -10.92
CA ASN A 329 1.29 11.59 -11.86
C ASN A 329 0.35 10.58 -11.18
N VAL A 330 0.73 10.08 -10.00
CA VAL A 330 -0.14 9.23 -9.16
C VAL A 330 -1.45 9.94 -8.84
N LEU A 331 -1.36 11.20 -8.41
CA LEU A 331 -2.53 12.01 -8.08
C LEU A 331 -3.39 12.31 -9.32
N ARG A 332 -2.78 12.61 -10.46
CA ARG A 332 -3.48 12.81 -11.74
C ARG A 332 -4.21 11.54 -12.20
N ALA A 333 -3.57 10.38 -12.14
CA ALA A 333 -4.18 9.11 -12.50
C ALA A 333 -5.34 8.76 -11.56
N SER A 334 -5.15 8.98 -10.26
CA SER A 334 -6.17 8.75 -9.24
C SER A 334 -7.34 9.74 -9.36
N LEU A 335 -7.09 10.99 -9.77
CA LEU A 335 -8.14 11.95 -10.10
C LEU A 335 -8.98 11.48 -11.28
N ALA A 336 -8.34 10.99 -12.34
CA ALA A 336 -9.04 10.45 -13.51
C ALA A 336 -9.94 9.25 -13.13
N LYS A 337 -9.45 8.35 -12.27
CA LYS A 337 -10.24 7.23 -11.72
C LYS A 337 -11.44 7.73 -10.91
N ARG A 338 -11.27 8.73 -10.02
CA ARG A 338 -12.34 9.31 -9.20
C ARG A 338 -13.40 10.05 -10.00
N LEU A 339 -13.02 10.74 -11.08
CA LEU A 339 -13.95 11.45 -11.95
C LEU A 339 -14.81 10.48 -12.77
N GLY A 340 -14.30 9.28 -13.04
CA GLY A 340 -14.93 8.30 -13.91
C GLY A 340 -15.11 8.81 -15.34
N THR A 341 -15.70 7.98 -16.21
CA THR A 341 -16.01 8.35 -17.61
C THR A 341 -17.21 9.29 -17.75
N ALA A 342 -17.94 9.57 -16.66
CA ALA A 342 -19.25 10.22 -16.68
C ALA A 342 -19.22 11.75 -16.47
N ARG A 343 -18.10 12.33 -16.00
CA ARG A 343 -17.99 13.78 -15.76
C ARG A 343 -17.33 14.48 -16.95
N SER A 344 -18.15 15.08 -17.81
CA SER A 344 -17.70 15.77 -19.03
C SER A 344 -16.84 17.01 -18.78
N ASP A 345 -16.97 17.66 -17.62
CA ASP A 345 -16.20 18.85 -17.24
C ASP A 345 -14.88 18.53 -16.52
N GLY A 346 -14.70 17.28 -16.06
CA GLY A 346 -13.53 16.86 -15.29
C GLY A 346 -13.43 17.50 -13.91
N ILE A 347 -14.52 18.04 -13.34
CA ILE A 347 -14.48 18.78 -12.07
C ILE A 347 -15.18 17.97 -10.97
N LEU A 348 -14.47 17.74 -9.87
CA LEU A 348 -14.98 17.09 -8.66
C LEU A 348 -14.91 18.08 -7.49
N ILE A 349 -16.08 18.41 -6.92
CA ILE A 349 -16.21 19.28 -5.75
C ILE A 349 -16.83 18.45 -4.62
N GLU A 350 -16.13 18.33 -3.50
CA GLU A 350 -16.61 17.59 -2.33
C GLU A 350 -17.58 18.39 -1.47
N PRO A 351 -18.41 17.72 -0.65
CA PRO A 351 -19.37 18.37 0.24
C PRO A 351 -18.74 19.44 1.14
N GLY A 352 -19.44 20.56 1.31
CA GLY A 352 -19.01 21.67 2.16
C GLY A 352 -18.02 22.63 1.51
N ALA A 353 -17.48 22.33 0.32
CA ALA A 353 -16.68 23.29 -0.41
C ALA A 353 -17.53 24.47 -0.92
N LYS A 354 -17.01 25.69 -0.77
CA LYS A 354 -17.67 26.93 -1.18
C LYS A 354 -16.94 27.51 -2.39
N VAL A 355 -17.52 27.33 -3.57
CA VAL A 355 -16.95 27.84 -4.83
C VAL A 355 -17.74 29.04 -5.32
N SER A 356 -17.07 30.18 -5.50
CA SER A 356 -17.68 31.38 -6.07
C SER A 356 -18.11 31.14 -7.51
N ARG A 357 -19.31 31.60 -7.88
CA ARG A 357 -19.79 31.59 -9.28
C ARG A 357 -18.94 32.43 -10.25
N ARG A 358 -18.07 33.29 -9.72
CA ARG A 358 -17.13 34.11 -10.49
C ARG A 358 -15.73 33.46 -10.59
N ALA A 359 -15.53 32.27 -10.03
CA ALA A 359 -14.31 31.51 -10.23
C ALA A 359 -14.37 30.78 -11.59
N ARG A 360 -13.23 30.68 -12.26
CA ARG A 360 -13.06 29.94 -13.50
C ARG A 360 -12.34 28.63 -13.21
N ILE A 361 -12.95 27.50 -13.54
CA ILE A 361 -12.39 26.17 -13.27
C ILE A 361 -12.34 25.41 -14.60
N GLU A 362 -11.16 24.93 -14.96
CA GLU A 362 -10.91 24.10 -16.13
C GLU A 362 -10.40 22.74 -15.64
N GLY A 363 -11.11 21.67 -15.97
CA GLY A 363 -10.75 20.32 -15.54
C GLY A 363 -9.48 19.76 -16.20
N PRO A 364 -8.90 18.66 -15.66
CA PRO A 364 -9.39 17.95 -14.48
C PRO A 364 -9.05 18.69 -13.17
N CYS A 365 -10.03 18.90 -12.30
CA CYS A 365 -9.83 19.62 -11.04
C CYS A 365 -10.58 18.96 -9.88
N PHE A 366 -9.89 18.83 -8.74
CA PHE A 366 -10.47 18.36 -7.49
C PHE A 366 -10.50 19.49 -6.47
N ILE A 367 -11.64 19.66 -5.79
CA ILE A 367 -11.84 20.61 -4.69
C ILE A 367 -12.37 19.84 -3.48
N GLY A 368 -11.51 19.68 -2.48
CA GLY A 368 -11.78 18.90 -1.27
C GLY A 368 -12.78 19.56 -0.32
N ALA A 369 -13.28 18.77 0.62
CA ALA A 369 -14.31 19.19 1.56
C ALA A 369 -13.91 20.47 2.34
N GLY A 370 -14.86 21.40 2.48
CA GLY A 370 -14.65 22.65 3.23
C GLY A 370 -13.70 23.66 2.58
N ALA A 371 -13.17 23.39 1.38
CA ALA A 371 -12.33 24.36 0.68
C ALA A 371 -13.14 25.59 0.23
N GLU A 372 -12.54 26.78 0.29
CA GLU A 372 -13.16 28.03 -0.12
C GLU A 372 -12.45 28.59 -1.36
N VAL A 373 -13.19 28.80 -2.46
CA VAL A 373 -12.64 29.33 -3.71
C VAL A 373 -13.27 30.70 -4.00
N ALA A 374 -12.48 31.75 -3.82
CA ALA A 374 -12.94 33.13 -3.91
C ALA A 374 -13.25 33.59 -5.34
N ALA A 375 -13.96 34.71 -5.47
CA ALA A 375 -14.33 35.27 -6.77
C ALA A 375 -13.10 35.64 -7.62
N GLY A 376 -13.19 35.42 -8.93
CA GLY A 376 -12.15 35.80 -9.89
C GLY A 376 -10.91 34.91 -9.89
N SER A 377 -10.85 33.86 -9.06
CA SER A 377 -9.76 32.88 -9.14
C SER A 377 -9.87 32.04 -10.42
N HIS A 378 -8.73 31.57 -10.93
CA HIS A 378 -8.64 30.64 -12.05
C HIS A 378 -7.91 29.37 -11.62
N LEU A 379 -8.61 28.25 -11.70
CA LEU A 379 -8.07 26.91 -11.47
C LEU A 379 -7.99 26.18 -12.81
N ALA A 380 -6.81 25.70 -13.20
CA ALA A 380 -6.60 24.98 -14.45
C ALA A 380 -5.98 23.60 -14.21
N GLY A 381 -6.63 22.57 -14.73
CA GLY A 381 -6.28 21.17 -14.51
C GLY A 381 -4.95 20.74 -15.16
N PRO A 382 -4.30 19.67 -14.67
CA PRO A 382 -4.66 18.90 -13.47
C PRO A 382 -4.32 19.65 -12.17
N THR A 383 -5.34 20.00 -11.38
CA THR A 383 -5.16 20.74 -10.12
C THR A 383 -5.98 20.10 -9.00
N ILE A 384 -5.34 19.89 -7.85
CA ILE A 384 -5.93 19.24 -6.67
C ILE A 384 -5.86 20.20 -5.51
N ILE A 385 -7.02 20.58 -5.01
CA ILE A 385 -7.19 21.43 -3.83
C ILE A 385 -7.67 20.53 -2.70
N GLU A 386 -6.82 20.30 -1.70
CA GLU A 386 -7.16 19.44 -0.56
C GLU A 386 -8.16 20.10 0.42
N PRO A 387 -8.71 19.32 1.37
CA PRO A 387 -9.68 19.83 2.34
C PRO A 387 -9.21 21.08 3.11
N GLY A 388 -10.15 21.99 3.33
CA GLY A 388 -9.94 23.19 4.14
C GLY A 388 -9.02 24.25 3.53
N CYS A 389 -8.59 24.12 2.27
CA CYS A 389 -7.82 25.15 1.60
C CYS A 389 -8.64 26.41 1.30
N THR A 390 -8.00 27.58 1.34
CA THR A 390 -8.60 28.86 0.96
C THR A 390 -7.89 29.43 -0.27
N ILE A 391 -8.59 29.52 -1.39
CA ILE A 391 -8.09 30.12 -2.61
C ILE A 391 -8.48 31.60 -2.65
N GLY A 392 -7.47 32.47 -2.54
CA GLY A 392 -7.61 33.91 -2.54
C GLY A 392 -8.26 34.48 -3.80
N ARG A 393 -8.91 35.64 -3.65
CA ARG A 393 -9.56 36.37 -4.76
C ARG A 393 -8.53 36.63 -5.87
N GLY A 394 -8.86 36.26 -7.10
CA GLY A 394 -7.98 36.46 -8.25
C GLY A 394 -6.75 35.56 -8.31
N ALA A 395 -6.64 34.54 -7.45
CA ALA A 395 -5.52 33.60 -7.51
C ALA A 395 -5.55 32.74 -8.77
N GLU A 396 -4.38 32.41 -9.30
CA GLU A 396 -4.17 31.55 -10.46
C GLU A 396 -3.46 30.28 -10.01
N VAL A 397 -4.09 29.12 -10.18
CA VAL A 397 -3.54 27.82 -9.79
C VAL A 397 -3.63 26.87 -10.96
N SER A 398 -2.51 26.34 -11.42
CA SER A 398 -2.48 25.35 -12.51
C SER A 398 -1.49 24.23 -12.29
N GLY A 399 -1.83 23.02 -12.72
CA GLY A 399 -0.91 21.87 -12.65
C GLY A 399 -0.41 21.58 -11.23
N SER A 400 -1.16 21.94 -10.19
CA SER A 400 -0.64 22.03 -8.82
C SER A 400 -1.45 21.23 -7.81
N VAL A 401 -0.81 20.86 -6.71
CA VAL A 401 -1.41 20.18 -5.56
C VAL A 401 -1.29 21.09 -4.35
N LEU A 402 -2.42 21.57 -3.85
CA LEU A 402 -2.48 22.39 -2.65
C LEU A 402 -2.88 21.52 -1.47
N MET A 403 -1.96 21.30 -0.54
CA MET A 403 -2.16 20.46 0.65
C MET A 403 -3.11 21.11 1.64
N SER A 404 -3.74 20.26 2.44
CA SER A 404 -4.82 20.63 3.36
C SER A 404 -4.51 21.89 4.18
N HIS A 405 -5.51 22.75 4.33
CA HIS A 405 -5.43 24.03 5.05
C HIS A 405 -4.44 25.07 4.50
N LEU A 406 -3.99 24.93 3.24
CA LEU A 406 -3.23 25.98 2.58
C LEU A 406 -4.12 27.19 2.27
N GLU A 407 -3.60 28.38 2.56
CA GLU A 407 -4.21 29.64 2.14
C GLU A 407 -3.38 30.30 1.03
N THR A 408 -4.00 30.59 -0.11
CA THR A 408 -3.35 31.37 -1.16
C THR A 408 -3.64 32.85 -0.97
N ALA A 409 -2.61 33.68 -1.15
CA ALA A 409 -2.76 35.13 -1.12
C ALA A 409 -3.69 35.62 -2.25
N ARG A 410 -4.28 36.80 -2.06
CA ARG A 410 -5.02 37.49 -3.13
C ARG A 410 -4.12 37.70 -4.36
N GLY A 411 -4.55 37.24 -5.52
CA GLY A 411 -3.76 37.30 -6.75
C GLY A 411 -2.54 36.35 -6.77
N GLY A 412 -2.43 35.42 -5.82
CA GLY A 412 -1.33 34.46 -5.75
C GLY A 412 -1.28 33.55 -6.97
N LYS A 413 -0.07 33.22 -7.41
CA LYS A 413 0.17 32.37 -8.59
C LYS A 413 0.92 31.10 -8.21
N LEU A 414 0.33 29.95 -8.50
CA LEU A 414 0.90 28.63 -8.24
C LEU A 414 0.80 27.78 -9.50
N HIS A 415 1.96 27.44 -10.07
CA HIS A 415 2.04 26.69 -11.33
C HIS A 415 3.03 25.54 -11.18
N ASN A 416 2.57 24.31 -11.42
CA ASN A 416 3.39 23.10 -11.34
C ASN A 416 4.11 22.95 -10.00
N VAL A 417 3.37 23.11 -8.89
CA VAL A 417 3.91 22.98 -7.54
C VAL A 417 3.05 22.07 -6.67
N ILE A 418 3.70 21.41 -5.72
CA ILE A 418 3.05 20.87 -4.52
C ILE A 418 3.29 21.89 -3.42
N ALA A 419 2.23 22.47 -2.88
CA ALA A 419 2.31 23.53 -1.88
C ALA A 419 1.63 23.11 -0.58
N ALA A 420 2.33 23.30 0.53
CA ALA A 420 1.85 23.15 1.89
C ALA A 420 1.93 24.51 2.61
N PRO A 421 1.26 24.69 3.77
CA PRO A 421 1.27 25.96 4.49
C PRO A 421 2.67 26.54 4.76
N ALA A 422 3.68 25.67 4.97
CA ALA A 422 5.04 26.08 5.31
C ALA A 422 6.07 25.97 4.17
N TRP A 423 5.73 25.33 3.04
CA TRP A 423 6.70 25.05 1.98
C TRP A 423 6.04 24.85 0.61
N LYS A 424 6.83 24.99 -0.45
CA LYS A 424 6.42 24.69 -1.83
C LYS A 424 7.51 23.93 -2.55
N LEU A 425 7.13 22.91 -3.32
CA LEU A 425 8.02 22.06 -4.08
C LEU A 425 7.64 22.11 -5.55
N PRO A 426 8.56 22.48 -6.47
CA PRO A 426 8.28 22.36 -7.90
C PRO A 426 8.07 20.90 -8.28
N ILE A 427 7.12 20.69 -9.17
CA ILE A 427 6.90 19.41 -9.83
C ILE A 427 7.95 19.30 -10.92
N THR A 428 8.90 18.39 -10.73
CA THR A 428 9.88 18.06 -11.77
C THR A 428 9.16 17.22 -12.82
N PRO A 429 9.02 17.70 -14.08
CA PRO A 429 8.37 16.91 -15.11
C PRO A 429 9.17 15.63 -15.35
N ILE A 430 8.47 14.50 -15.42
CA ILE A 430 9.07 13.26 -15.92
C ILE A 430 9.25 13.44 -17.42
N LEU A 431 10.42 13.92 -17.81
CA LEU A 431 10.80 14.04 -19.20
C LEU A 431 10.96 12.62 -19.77
N PRO A 432 10.27 12.24 -20.86
CA PRO A 432 10.53 10.98 -21.53
C PRO A 432 12.00 10.96 -21.95
N ALA A 433 12.64 9.80 -21.77
CA ALA A 433 14.07 9.60 -22.05
C ALA A 433 14.43 10.18 -23.43
N GLY A 434 15.24 11.24 -23.44
CA GLY A 434 15.68 11.92 -24.67
C GLY A 434 15.38 13.43 -24.74
N SER A 435 14.56 14.00 -23.87
CA SER A 435 14.34 15.45 -23.84
C SER A 435 15.22 16.12 -22.78
N ARG A 436 16.34 16.73 -23.19
CA ARG A 436 17.11 17.66 -22.34
C ARG A 436 16.34 18.99 -22.25
N GLY A 437 15.45 19.09 -21.28
CA GLY A 437 14.81 20.36 -20.91
C GLY A 437 15.67 21.10 -19.88
N GLU A 438 15.98 22.36 -20.14
CA GLU A 438 16.66 23.27 -19.21
C GLU A 438 15.84 23.37 -17.89
N PRO A 439 16.47 23.31 -16.71
CA PRO A 439 15.74 23.36 -15.45
C PRO A 439 14.97 24.69 -15.29
N PRO A 440 13.76 24.67 -14.70
CA PRO A 440 13.00 25.89 -14.47
C PRO A 440 13.76 26.83 -13.52
N ARG A 441 13.90 28.10 -13.90
CA ARG A 441 14.50 29.14 -13.06
C ARG A 441 13.65 29.33 -11.81
N LEU A 442 14.22 29.07 -10.63
CA LEU A 442 13.61 29.47 -9.36
C LEU A 442 13.59 31.01 -9.28
N GLU A 443 12.40 31.61 -9.35
CA GLU A 443 12.21 32.96 -8.81
C GLU A 443 12.19 32.86 -7.28
N SER A 444 13.24 33.39 -6.65
CA SER A 444 13.35 33.54 -5.21
C SER A 444 12.19 34.39 -4.68
N ALA A 445 11.59 33.94 -3.58
CA ALA A 445 10.68 34.78 -2.81
C ALA A 445 11.41 36.06 -2.35
N PRO A 446 10.73 37.22 -2.26
CA PRO A 446 11.36 38.42 -1.73
C PRO A 446 11.86 38.16 -0.30
N ALA A 447 13.14 38.42 -0.08
CA ALA A 447 13.76 38.30 1.23
C ALA A 447 13.00 39.16 2.26
N PRO A 448 12.81 38.70 3.50
CA PRO A 448 12.30 39.57 4.55
C PRO A 448 13.25 40.75 4.72
N ALA A 449 12.68 41.96 4.81
CA ALA A 449 13.45 43.19 4.94
C ALA A 449 14.46 43.07 6.09
N ALA A 450 15.74 43.26 5.77
CA ALA A 450 16.81 43.27 6.75
C ALA A 450 16.59 44.44 7.73
N THR A 451 16.14 44.13 8.95
CA THR A 451 16.32 45.01 10.10
C THR A 451 17.81 45.23 10.28
N GLN A 452 18.25 46.47 10.08
CA GLN A 452 19.62 46.89 10.34
C GLN A 452 19.99 46.56 11.81
N PRO A 453 21.18 45.99 12.07
CA PRO A 453 21.62 45.75 13.43
C PRO A 453 21.91 47.08 14.13
N THR A 454 21.26 47.29 15.27
CA THR A 454 21.54 48.37 16.22
C THR A 454 23.02 48.30 16.64
N PRO A 455 23.80 49.39 16.57
CA PRO A 455 25.21 49.34 16.95
C PRO A 455 25.35 49.13 18.46
N MET A 456 26.12 48.10 18.84
CA MET A 456 26.55 47.90 20.22
C MET A 456 27.50 49.02 20.67
N PRO A 457 27.42 49.48 21.93
CA PRO A 457 28.33 50.48 22.47
C PRO A 457 29.73 49.87 22.68
N ALA A 458 30.76 50.67 22.39
CA ALA A 458 32.17 50.29 22.47
C ALA A 458 32.60 50.03 23.93
N GLU A 459 33.20 48.86 24.18
CA GLU A 459 33.90 48.57 25.44
C GLU A 459 35.31 49.21 25.47
N PRO A 460 35.76 49.67 26.64
CA PRO A 460 36.98 50.45 26.79
C PRO A 460 38.24 49.59 26.73
N ARG A 461 39.27 50.11 26.05
CA ARG A 461 40.61 49.53 25.93
C ARG A 461 41.28 49.40 27.30
N LEU A 462 41.63 48.18 27.70
CA LEU A 462 42.63 47.92 28.72
C LEU A 462 44.02 47.89 28.08
N ALA A 463 44.89 48.75 28.58
CA ALA A 463 46.30 48.83 28.24
C ALA A 463 47.15 47.91 29.14
N LEU A 464 48.33 47.56 28.61
CA LEU A 464 49.60 47.18 29.24
C LEU A 464 50.05 45.73 29.02
N PRO A 465 51.37 45.46 29.01
CA PRO A 465 52.53 46.38 28.99
C PRO A 465 53.07 46.68 27.58
#